data_AF-A0A2D0SSN5-F1
#
_entry.id   AF-A0A2D0SSN5-F1
#
_cell.length_a   1.000
_cell.length_b   1.000
_cell.length_c   1.000
_cell.angle_alpha   90.00
_cell.angle_beta   90.00
_cell.angle_gamma   90.00
#
_symmetry.space_group_name_H-M   'P 1'
#
loop_
_entity.id
_entity.type
_entity.pdbx_description
1 polymer ?
#
loop_
_entity_poly.entity_id
_entity_poly.type
_entity_poly.pdbx_seq_one_letter_code
_entity_poly.pdbx_strand_id
1 'polypeptide(L)'
;MRSLEKDVEERRMRRQVKEKQANALKEKGNKAFALGDYELAVKMYTEGLEQLRDMPALYTNRAQAHIKLEKYKEAISDCEWALKCNHMCIKAYVHMGRAHLGLKNFIESRLCYGKILDIAPERETLVKDYLTRVDLEEKKSLQEQTALKELNDGKEGAVAIPEFLTKLDRPNEHTLYYCGGVELLTQAVKDSTGQTLFRLNNGFSVIAGNKNIKSCLAQTSKELHSEELCVSVLRLWRMVCSGNEENQQLLLHCPSTREQIVQLLTSTSLAVQQECLTLICMYCQTQHGRRLVIENLNLLRMVELLMDCVCKEDKSGTMALAILENLAGENKFRIQSRESITKVFAPPFEHLLENVAGSSQDLLPCLISVIGAMSVDEVIINRLASREEFWKSLFSAMGWCASCEYRNALYPLLGLMINIASNQTPIIQAYAVVGCKRCVDLLSDPDGGIITRAAGLLSVVLPKSAALTQEIVQQGVVKKLLRILKGEGHTSSRYSIKALAVCTASGQQACQELVKLDMRLVTIRKLLGSSDELVVGNAALCLGHCLAVQGAAASLLGTDCVMLLLRHVAGKTNRADVQQNAAITLGKLCRAEPRHMVKLRELNGLEILHSCMKLIT
;
A
#
# COMPACT_ATOMS: atom_id res chain seq x y z
N MET A 1 55.94 -3.78 40.67
CA MET A 1 54.88 -2.99 40.00
C MET A 1 55.33 -2.48 38.63
N ARG A 2 56.41 -1.68 38.50
CA ARG A 2 56.91 -1.16 37.21
C ARG A 2 57.20 -2.18 36.09
N SER A 3 57.75 -3.37 36.40
CA SER A 3 57.98 -4.42 35.39
C SER A 3 56.69 -5.07 34.88
N LEU A 4 55.66 -5.13 35.73
CA LEU A 4 54.34 -5.66 35.37
C LEU A 4 53.60 -4.65 34.49
N GLU A 5 53.68 -3.36 34.83
CA GLU A 5 53.13 -2.26 34.03
C GLU A 5 53.75 -2.21 32.62
N LYS A 6 55.07 -2.41 32.50
CA LYS A 6 55.77 -2.44 31.21
C LYS A 6 55.32 -3.63 30.33
N ASP A 7 55.19 -4.83 30.89
CA ASP A 7 54.72 -6.02 30.15
C ASP A 7 53.24 -5.88 29.73
N VAL A 8 52.38 -5.31 30.59
CA VAL A 8 50.99 -5.00 30.24
C VAL A 8 50.92 -4.02 29.06
N GLU A 9 51.72 -2.95 29.08
CA GLU A 9 51.73 -1.96 28.00
C GLU A 9 52.31 -2.56 26.70
N GLU A 10 53.37 -3.37 26.77
CA GLU A 10 53.91 -4.07 25.59
C GLU A 10 52.91 -5.06 24.98
N ARG A 11 52.10 -5.76 25.79
CA ARG A 11 51.03 -6.64 25.29
C ARG A 11 49.89 -5.84 24.66
N ARG A 12 49.52 -4.71 25.26
CA ARG A 12 48.53 -3.78 24.72
C ARG A 12 48.95 -3.24 23.36
N MET A 13 50.19 -2.77 23.24
CA MET A 13 50.75 -2.26 21.98
C MET A 13 50.80 -3.34 20.89
N ARG A 14 51.24 -4.57 21.23
CA ARG A 14 51.22 -5.71 20.31
C ARG A 14 49.80 -6.05 19.83
N ARG A 15 48.82 -6.04 20.73
CA ARG A 15 47.40 -6.26 20.38
C ARG A 15 46.88 -5.16 19.45
N GLN A 16 47.19 -3.89 19.71
CA GLN A 16 46.78 -2.78 18.85
C GLN A 16 47.34 -2.89 17.43
N VAL A 17 48.59 -3.32 17.26
CA VAL A 17 49.18 -3.54 15.93
C VAL A 17 48.45 -4.67 15.19
N LYS A 18 48.23 -5.81 15.87
CA LYS A 18 47.47 -6.93 15.30
C LYS A 18 46.03 -6.52 14.96
N GLU A 19 45.41 -5.67 15.78
CA GLU A 19 44.07 -5.14 15.54
C GLU A 19 44.00 -4.22 14.33
N LYS A 20 44.99 -3.35 14.14
CA LYS A 20 45.11 -2.52 12.93
C LYS A 20 45.28 -3.39 11.69
N GLN A 21 46.14 -4.42 11.76
CA GLN A 21 46.36 -5.35 10.64
C GLN A 21 45.11 -6.17 10.32
N ALA A 22 44.44 -6.75 11.33
CA ALA A 22 43.19 -7.48 11.17
C ALA A 22 42.08 -6.60 10.57
N ASN A 23 41.95 -5.35 11.02
CA ASN A 23 41.00 -4.40 10.44
C ASN A 23 41.33 -4.07 8.98
N ALA A 24 42.60 -3.87 8.63
CA ALA A 24 42.99 -3.61 7.24
C ALA A 24 42.65 -4.80 6.33
N LEU A 25 42.88 -6.03 6.80
CA LEU A 25 42.52 -7.26 6.09
C LEU A 25 41.00 -7.45 5.98
N LYS A 26 40.26 -7.15 7.05
CA LYS A 26 38.79 -7.09 7.04
C LYS A 26 38.29 -6.13 5.96
N GLU A 27 38.84 -4.92 5.86
CA GLU A 27 38.41 -3.96 4.84
C GLU A 27 38.78 -4.40 3.41
N LYS A 28 39.92 -5.07 3.22
CA LYS A 28 40.25 -5.71 1.94
C LYS A 28 39.25 -6.80 1.58
N GLY A 29 38.88 -7.64 2.54
CA GLY A 29 37.85 -8.66 2.37
C GLY A 29 36.48 -8.06 2.06
N ASN A 30 36.09 -6.98 2.73
CA ASN A 30 34.84 -6.26 2.46
C ASN A 30 34.81 -5.72 1.02
N LYS A 31 35.93 -5.17 0.53
CA LYS A 31 36.06 -4.71 -0.86
C LYS A 31 35.94 -5.85 -1.86
N ALA A 32 36.65 -6.96 -1.65
CA ALA A 32 36.53 -8.14 -2.51
C ALA A 32 35.10 -8.69 -2.53
N PHE A 33 34.45 -8.76 -1.37
CA PHE A 33 33.05 -9.18 -1.25
C PHE A 33 32.11 -8.26 -2.03
N ALA A 34 32.31 -6.94 -1.95
CA ALA A 34 31.51 -5.96 -2.70
C ALA A 34 31.71 -6.07 -4.23
N LEU A 35 32.88 -6.54 -4.67
CA LEU A 35 33.18 -6.83 -6.07
C LEU A 35 32.67 -8.21 -6.53
N GLY A 36 32.12 -9.03 -5.63
CA GLY A 36 31.64 -10.38 -5.94
C GLY A 36 32.74 -11.45 -5.96
N ASP A 37 33.99 -11.11 -5.65
CA ASP A 37 35.10 -12.07 -5.51
C ASP A 37 35.08 -12.66 -4.08
N TYR A 38 34.22 -13.67 -3.90
CA TYR A 38 33.98 -14.27 -2.60
C TYR A 38 35.15 -15.14 -2.13
N GLU A 39 35.88 -15.79 -3.04
CA GLU A 39 37.09 -16.55 -2.74
C GLU A 39 38.19 -15.65 -2.18
N LEU A 40 38.46 -14.50 -2.81
CA LEU A 40 39.41 -13.54 -2.30
C LEU A 40 38.94 -12.95 -0.97
N ALA A 41 37.64 -12.68 -0.81
CA ALA A 41 37.09 -12.23 0.46
C ALA A 41 37.36 -13.24 1.59
N VAL A 42 37.09 -14.53 1.35
CA VAL A 42 37.40 -15.62 2.30
C VAL A 42 38.88 -15.64 2.66
N LYS A 43 39.78 -15.48 1.67
CA LYS A 43 41.22 -15.44 1.91
C LYS A 43 41.61 -14.27 2.82
N MET A 44 41.17 -13.05 2.50
CA MET A 44 41.49 -11.86 3.27
C MET A 44 40.95 -11.92 4.71
N TYR A 45 39.73 -12.45 4.90
CA TYR A 45 39.21 -12.65 6.26
C TYR A 45 39.97 -13.72 7.03
N THR A 46 40.42 -14.79 6.36
CA THR A 46 41.24 -15.84 6.97
C THR A 46 42.59 -15.29 7.45
N GLU A 47 43.29 -14.54 6.60
CA GLU A 47 44.53 -13.84 6.98
C GLU A 47 44.28 -12.85 8.14
N GLY A 48 43.12 -12.19 8.17
CA GLY A 48 42.71 -11.34 9.29
C GLY A 48 42.56 -12.11 10.61
N LEU A 49 41.98 -13.31 10.56
CA LEU A 49 41.79 -14.20 11.71
C LEU A 49 43.11 -14.79 12.21
N GLU A 50 44.12 -14.93 11.33
CA GLU A 50 45.48 -15.28 11.74
C GLU A 50 46.12 -14.18 12.59
N GLN A 51 45.78 -12.91 12.36
CA GLN A 51 46.23 -11.78 13.18
C GLN A 51 45.48 -11.71 14.52
N LEU A 52 44.15 -11.80 14.48
CA LEU A 52 43.27 -11.78 15.65
C LEU A 52 42.15 -12.81 15.56
N ARG A 53 42.24 -13.86 16.38
CA ARG A 53 41.26 -14.95 16.45
C ARG A 53 40.02 -14.61 17.27
N ASP A 54 40.04 -13.56 18.08
CA ASP A 54 38.95 -13.16 18.98
C ASP A 54 38.12 -12.01 18.39
N MET A 55 38.04 -11.90 17.06
CA MET A 55 37.32 -10.85 16.34
C MET A 55 36.06 -11.39 15.64
N PRO A 56 34.87 -11.33 16.29
CA PRO A 56 33.62 -11.90 15.76
C PRO A 56 33.26 -11.42 14.35
N ALA A 57 33.57 -10.17 14.03
CA ALA A 57 33.23 -9.56 12.74
C ALA A 57 33.89 -10.29 11.55
N LEU A 58 35.13 -10.76 11.71
CA LEU A 58 35.83 -11.50 10.65
C LEU A 58 35.18 -12.85 10.38
N TYR A 59 34.79 -13.57 11.44
CA TYR A 59 34.04 -14.82 11.31
C TYR A 59 32.68 -14.61 10.63
N THR A 60 31.89 -13.61 11.05
CA THR A 60 30.59 -13.37 10.43
C THR A 60 30.71 -12.96 8.96
N ASN A 61 31.73 -12.16 8.63
CA ASN A 61 31.95 -11.73 7.24
C ASN A 61 32.45 -12.88 6.36
N ARG A 62 33.30 -13.78 6.90
CA ARG A 62 33.75 -14.98 6.21
C ARG A 62 32.63 -16.00 6.05
N ALA A 63 31.77 -16.19 7.05
CA ALA A 63 30.56 -17.00 6.95
C ALA A 63 29.63 -16.49 5.84
N GLN A 64 29.43 -15.17 5.74
CA GLN A 64 28.65 -14.58 4.66
C GLN A 64 29.25 -14.87 3.27
N ALA A 65 30.58 -14.81 3.13
CA ALA A 65 31.26 -15.18 1.89
C ALA A 65 31.13 -16.69 1.59
N HIS A 66 31.26 -17.56 2.60
CA HIS A 66 31.02 -19.00 2.45
C HIS A 66 29.59 -19.31 1.99
N ILE A 67 28.57 -18.62 2.52
CA ILE A 67 27.18 -18.76 2.05
C ILE A 67 27.04 -18.39 0.57
N LYS A 68 27.74 -17.35 0.11
CA LYS A 68 27.74 -16.95 -1.32
C LYS A 68 28.43 -17.97 -2.23
N LEU A 69 29.34 -18.76 -1.67
CA LEU A 69 30.00 -19.89 -2.32
C LEU A 69 29.26 -21.22 -2.11
N GLU A 70 28.07 -21.21 -1.51
CA GLU A 70 27.28 -22.39 -1.15
C GLU A 70 28.02 -23.39 -0.21
N LYS A 71 29.07 -22.92 0.47
CA LYS A 71 29.85 -23.64 1.48
C LYS A 71 29.19 -23.53 2.85
N TYR A 72 27.99 -24.08 2.95
CA TYR A 72 27.13 -23.87 4.12
C TYR A 72 27.69 -24.45 5.43
N LYS A 73 28.39 -25.59 5.37
CA LYS A 73 28.98 -26.23 6.57
C LYS A 73 30.10 -25.37 7.17
N GLU A 74 30.94 -24.80 6.32
CA GLU A 74 32.01 -23.88 6.70
C GLU A 74 31.44 -22.58 7.28
N ALA A 75 30.36 -22.06 6.68
CA ALA A 75 29.66 -20.90 7.21
C ALA A 75 29.08 -21.14 8.61
N ILE A 76 28.51 -22.32 8.88
CA ILE A 76 28.02 -22.70 10.21
C ILE A 76 29.17 -22.72 11.22
N SER A 77 30.30 -23.36 10.88
CA SER A 77 31.49 -23.39 11.73
C SER A 77 31.99 -21.99 12.10
N ASP A 78 32.05 -21.08 11.13
CA ASP A 78 32.41 -19.68 11.37
C ASP A 78 31.39 -18.96 12.28
N CYS A 79 30.10 -19.22 12.11
CA CYS A 79 29.07 -18.64 12.98
C CYS A 79 29.19 -19.16 14.41
N GLU A 80 29.45 -20.45 14.62
CA GLU A 80 29.71 -21.02 15.94
C GLU A 80 30.94 -20.38 16.61
N TRP A 81 32.02 -20.16 15.86
CA TRP A 81 33.19 -19.44 16.37
C TRP A 81 32.88 -17.98 16.72
N ALA A 82 32.10 -17.28 15.89
CA ALA A 82 31.65 -15.92 16.19
C ALA A 82 30.82 -15.88 17.48
N LEU A 83 29.94 -16.87 17.71
CA LEU A 83 29.11 -16.98 18.90
C LEU A 83 29.91 -17.36 20.15
N LYS A 84 30.99 -18.15 20.01
CA LYS A 84 31.95 -18.38 21.11
C LYS A 84 32.67 -17.09 21.53
N CYS A 85 32.95 -16.19 20.58
CA CYS A 85 33.56 -14.89 20.88
C CYS A 85 32.54 -13.89 21.44
N ASN A 86 31.31 -13.89 20.92
CA ASN A 86 30.21 -13.04 21.37
C ASN A 86 28.87 -13.76 21.18
N HIS A 87 28.30 -14.25 22.28
CA HIS A 87 27.04 -15.01 22.27
C HIS A 87 25.81 -14.15 21.87
N MET A 88 25.92 -12.81 21.90
CA MET A 88 24.84 -11.89 21.49
C MET A 88 24.96 -11.46 20.02
N CYS A 89 25.82 -12.12 19.22
CA CYS A 89 26.06 -11.72 17.83
C CYS A 89 24.88 -12.07 16.90
N ILE A 90 23.94 -11.14 16.72
CA ILE A 90 22.77 -11.30 15.83
C ILE A 90 23.19 -11.70 14.40
N LYS A 91 24.27 -11.13 13.86
CA LYS A 91 24.74 -11.46 12.50
C LYS A 91 25.13 -12.94 12.37
N ALA A 92 25.74 -13.52 13.40
CA ALA A 92 26.10 -14.93 13.39
C ALA A 92 24.84 -15.80 13.34
N TYR A 93 23.81 -15.52 14.15
CA TYR A 93 22.53 -16.24 14.08
C TYR A 93 21.83 -16.09 12.72
N VAL A 94 21.86 -14.90 12.11
CA VAL A 94 21.29 -14.69 10.76
C VAL A 94 22.03 -15.52 9.71
N HIS A 95 23.37 -15.51 9.71
CA HIS A 95 24.15 -16.28 8.74
C HIS A 95 24.03 -17.79 8.97
N MET A 96 24.04 -18.24 10.22
CA MET A 96 23.85 -19.65 10.58
C MET A 96 22.47 -20.17 10.16
N GLY A 97 21.41 -19.40 10.41
CA GLY A 97 20.06 -19.74 9.94
C GLY A 97 19.99 -19.84 8.41
N ARG A 98 20.62 -18.92 7.67
CA ARG A 98 20.71 -18.99 6.20
C ARG A 98 21.49 -20.21 5.72
N ALA A 99 22.58 -20.57 6.40
CA ALA A 99 23.38 -21.73 6.04
C ALA A 99 22.63 -23.05 6.31
N HIS A 100 21.93 -23.17 7.46
CA HIS A 100 21.04 -24.31 7.73
C HIS A 100 19.90 -24.40 6.72
N LEU A 101 19.31 -23.27 6.33
CA LEU A 101 18.30 -23.22 5.27
C LEU A 101 18.86 -23.75 3.94
N GLY A 102 20.07 -23.34 3.55
CA GLY A 102 20.75 -23.84 2.33
C GLY A 102 21.04 -25.35 2.36
N LEU A 103 21.22 -25.92 3.56
CA LEU A 103 21.33 -27.37 3.77
C LEU A 103 19.97 -28.09 3.89
N LYS A 104 18.85 -27.38 3.78
CA LYS A 104 17.49 -27.88 4.04
C LYS A 104 17.25 -28.38 5.48
N ASN A 105 18.05 -27.89 6.43
CA ASN A 105 17.85 -28.12 7.87
C ASN A 105 16.87 -27.08 8.43
N PHE A 106 15.58 -27.24 8.14
CA PHE A 106 14.57 -26.22 8.44
C PHE A 106 14.38 -25.97 9.94
N ILE A 107 14.45 -27.01 10.77
CA ILE A 107 14.28 -26.91 12.22
C ILE A 107 15.40 -26.04 12.83
N GLU A 108 16.65 -26.36 12.49
CA GLU A 108 17.84 -25.66 12.96
C GLU A 108 17.86 -24.21 12.47
N SER A 109 17.42 -23.97 11.23
CA SER A 109 17.25 -22.62 10.68
C SER A 109 16.28 -21.78 11.51
N ARG A 110 15.11 -22.35 11.89
CA ARG A 110 14.12 -21.66 12.74
C ARG A 110 14.66 -21.37 14.12
N LEU A 111 15.36 -22.33 14.73
CA LEU A 111 15.99 -22.14 16.04
C LEU A 111 17.01 -20.98 16.01
N CYS A 112 17.81 -20.88 14.95
CA CYS A 112 18.75 -19.77 14.77
C CYS A 112 18.05 -18.40 14.69
N TYR A 113 16.97 -18.30 13.91
CA TYR A 113 16.23 -17.04 13.81
C TYR A 113 15.45 -16.70 15.08
N GLY A 114 14.90 -17.70 15.78
CA GLY A 114 14.23 -17.51 17.07
C GLY A 114 15.14 -16.92 18.13
N LYS A 115 16.42 -17.33 18.17
CA LYS A 115 17.44 -16.77 19.08
C LYS A 115 17.65 -15.26 18.92
N ILE A 116 17.31 -14.67 17.78
CA ILE A 116 17.41 -13.22 17.57
C ILE A 116 16.40 -12.48 18.46
N LEU A 117 15.23 -13.05 18.73
CA LEU A 117 14.21 -12.43 19.59
C LEU A 117 14.59 -12.47 21.07
N ASP A 118 15.33 -13.51 21.49
CA ASP A 118 15.90 -13.57 22.84
C ASP A 118 16.90 -12.41 23.10
N ILE A 119 17.56 -11.92 22.03
CA ILE A 119 18.59 -10.88 22.09
C ILE A 119 18.02 -9.48 21.83
N ALA A 120 17.13 -9.36 20.86
CA ALA A 120 16.59 -8.10 20.35
C ALA A 120 15.09 -8.26 20.01
N PRO A 121 14.20 -8.19 21.02
CA PRO A 121 12.76 -8.37 20.85
C PRO A 121 12.14 -7.39 19.83
N GLU A 122 12.72 -6.20 19.69
CA GLU A 122 12.28 -5.17 18.75
C GLU A 122 12.44 -5.56 17.26
N ARG A 123 13.17 -6.65 16.97
CA ARG A 123 13.40 -7.16 15.61
C ARG A 123 12.39 -8.24 15.18
N GLU A 124 11.23 -8.29 15.83
CA GLU A 124 10.17 -9.27 15.54
C GLU A 124 9.79 -9.35 14.05
N THR A 125 9.65 -8.19 13.39
CA THR A 125 9.30 -8.12 11.96
C THR A 125 10.35 -8.79 11.07
N LEU A 126 11.63 -8.56 11.33
CA LEU A 126 12.74 -9.18 10.60
C LEU A 126 12.77 -10.71 10.78
N VAL A 127 12.51 -11.18 12.01
CA VAL A 127 12.49 -12.62 12.30
C VAL A 127 11.29 -13.28 11.63
N LYS A 128 10.11 -12.64 11.65
CA LYS A 128 8.94 -13.09 10.90
C LYS A 128 9.27 -13.26 9.41
N ASP A 129 9.91 -12.28 8.79
CA ASP A 129 10.34 -12.38 7.38
C ASP A 129 11.29 -13.56 7.13
N TYR A 130 12.22 -13.84 8.04
CA TYR A 130 13.11 -15.00 7.92
C TYR A 130 12.35 -16.32 8.07
N LEU A 131 11.47 -16.44 9.06
CA LEU A 131 10.68 -17.65 9.28
C LEU A 131 9.75 -17.94 8.10
N THR A 132 9.11 -16.92 7.53
CA THR A 132 8.32 -17.06 6.31
C THR A 132 9.15 -17.61 5.15
N ARG A 133 10.41 -17.18 4.99
CA ARG A 133 11.29 -17.76 3.95
C ARG A 133 11.62 -19.23 4.22
N VAL A 134 11.79 -19.62 5.47
CA VAL A 134 11.99 -21.04 5.83
C VAL A 134 10.74 -21.85 5.51
N ASP A 135 9.55 -21.35 5.84
CA ASP A 135 8.26 -22.00 5.52
C ASP A 135 8.09 -22.22 4.02
N LEU A 136 8.42 -21.19 3.22
CA LEU A 136 8.33 -21.27 1.76
C LEU A 136 9.31 -22.30 1.17
N GLU A 137 10.56 -22.31 1.63
CA GLU A 137 11.57 -23.27 1.14
C GLU A 137 11.27 -24.71 1.60
N GLU A 138 10.77 -24.89 2.82
CA GLU A 138 10.32 -26.20 3.32
C GLU A 138 9.15 -26.74 2.51
N LYS A 139 8.13 -25.89 2.26
CA LYS A 139 6.99 -26.22 1.40
C LYS A 139 7.46 -26.61 0.00
N LYS A 140 8.36 -25.83 -0.60
CA LYS A 140 8.95 -26.12 -1.92
C LYS A 140 9.68 -27.46 -1.93
N SER A 141 10.54 -27.71 -0.95
CA SER A 141 11.29 -28.96 -0.87
C SER A 141 10.36 -30.17 -0.69
N LEU A 142 9.27 -30.03 0.06
CA LEU A 142 8.27 -31.09 0.23
C LEU A 142 7.50 -31.36 -1.06
N GLN A 143 7.13 -30.32 -1.80
CA GLN A 143 6.49 -30.45 -3.12
C GLN A 143 7.40 -31.19 -4.10
N GLU A 144 8.69 -30.85 -4.15
CA GLU A 144 9.68 -31.51 -5.01
C GLU A 144 9.86 -32.98 -4.64
N GLN A 145 9.99 -33.31 -3.34
CA GLN A 145 10.11 -34.69 -2.89
C GLN A 145 8.86 -35.52 -3.23
N THR A 146 7.67 -34.95 -3.03
CA THR A 146 6.40 -35.61 -3.35
C THR A 146 6.31 -35.87 -4.85
N ALA A 147 6.62 -34.86 -5.67
CA ALA A 147 6.58 -34.96 -7.12
C ALA A 147 7.54 -36.04 -7.66
N LEU A 148 8.78 -36.07 -7.17
CA LEU A 148 9.77 -37.08 -7.56
C LEU A 148 9.36 -38.48 -7.12
N LYS A 149 8.76 -38.63 -5.94
CA LYS A 149 8.23 -39.91 -5.47
C LYS A 149 7.14 -40.42 -6.41
N GLU A 150 6.16 -39.58 -6.76
CA GLU A 150 5.09 -39.99 -7.67
C GLU A 150 5.57 -40.36 -9.07
N LEU A 151 6.61 -39.67 -9.56
CA LEU A 151 7.28 -40.02 -10.81
C LEU A 151 7.96 -41.40 -10.72
N ASN A 152 8.70 -41.65 -9.63
CA ASN A 152 9.38 -42.93 -9.39
C ASN A 152 8.39 -44.08 -9.19
N ASP A 153 7.24 -43.82 -8.58
CA ASP A 153 6.14 -44.77 -8.42
C ASP A 153 5.42 -45.08 -9.74
N GLY A 154 5.79 -44.40 -10.85
CA GLY A 154 5.25 -44.65 -12.18
C GLY A 154 3.80 -44.19 -12.36
N LYS A 155 3.33 -43.21 -11.58
CA LYS A 155 1.98 -42.68 -11.74
C LYS A 155 1.81 -42.08 -13.13
N GLU A 156 0.78 -42.51 -13.87
CA GLU A 156 0.57 -42.17 -15.29
C GLU A 156 0.65 -40.65 -15.56
N GLY A 157 -0.04 -39.83 -14.75
CA GLY A 157 -0.01 -38.37 -14.89
C GLY A 157 1.36 -37.73 -14.61
N ALA A 158 2.15 -38.31 -13.72
CA ALA A 158 3.49 -37.84 -13.39
C ALA A 158 4.49 -38.17 -14.51
N VAL A 159 4.41 -39.37 -15.08
CA VAL A 159 5.28 -39.84 -16.17
C VAL A 159 4.99 -39.12 -17.48
N ALA A 160 3.73 -38.77 -17.75
CA ALA A 160 3.33 -38.09 -18.99
C ALA A 160 4.01 -36.73 -19.18
N ILE A 161 4.29 -35.99 -18.10
CA ILE A 161 4.86 -34.63 -18.15
C ILE A 161 6.26 -34.60 -18.80
N PRO A 162 7.28 -35.34 -18.29
CA PRO A 162 8.59 -35.38 -18.92
C PRO A 162 8.54 -35.95 -20.35
N GLU A 163 7.64 -36.89 -20.65
CA GLU A 163 7.47 -37.42 -22.00
C GLU A 163 6.96 -36.35 -22.99
N PHE A 164 5.95 -35.57 -22.59
CA PHE A 164 5.45 -34.48 -23.42
C PHE A 164 6.48 -33.37 -23.61
N LEU A 165 7.24 -33.03 -22.56
CA LEU A 165 8.33 -32.07 -22.67
C LEU A 165 9.41 -32.54 -23.65
N THR A 166 9.78 -33.82 -23.61
CA THR A 166 10.74 -34.41 -24.56
C THR A 166 10.22 -34.36 -26.00
N LYS A 167 8.91 -34.54 -26.21
CA LYS A 167 8.29 -34.39 -27.53
C LYS A 167 8.32 -32.93 -28.00
N LEU A 168 8.02 -31.97 -27.12
CA LEU A 168 8.01 -30.53 -27.44
C LEU A 168 9.41 -29.94 -27.69
N ASP A 169 10.46 -30.57 -27.17
CA ASP A 169 11.85 -30.15 -27.40
C ASP A 169 12.36 -30.50 -28.83
N ARG A 170 11.62 -31.35 -29.57
CA ARG A 170 11.98 -31.68 -30.95
C ARG A 170 11.95 -30.43 -31.83
N PRO A 171 13.03 -30.13 -32.57
CA PRO A 171 13.08 -28.96 -33.45
C PRO A 171 12.35 -29.21 -34.77
N ASN A 172 11.94 -28.12 -35.43
CA ASN A 172 11.44 -28.10 -36.81
C ASN A 172 10.13 -28.87 -37.09
N GLU A 173 9.30 -29.08 -36.07
CA GLU A 173 7.94 -29.61 -36.28
C GLU A 173 6.99 -28.49 -36.73
N HIS A 174 5.85 -28.84 -37.34
CA HIS A 174 4.88 -27.84 -37.79
C HIS A 174 4.11 -27.23 -36.60
N THR A 175 3.62 -25.99 -36.72
CA THR A 175 2.90 -25.27 -35.63
C THR A 175 1.78 -26.09 -34.96
N LEU A 176 1.01 -26.88 -35.73
CA LEU A 176 -0.07 -27.74 -35.20
C LEU A 176 0.45 -28.83 -34.25
N TYR A 177 1.65 -29.37 -34.50
CA TYR A 177 2.30 -30.35 -33.63
C TYR A 177 2.54 -29.75 -32.23
N TYR A 178 3.11 -28.55 -32.20
CA TYR A 178 3.36 -27.85 -30.94
C TYR A 178 2.05 -27.44 -30.26
N CYS A 179 1.03 -27.05 -31.02
CA CYS A 179 -0.28 -26.69 -30.46
C CYS A 179 -0.89 -27.88 -29.71
N GLY A 180 -1.01 -29.04 -30.38
CA GLY A 180 -1.52 -30.26 -29.75
C GLY A 180 -0.65 -30.75 -28.59
N GLY A 181 0.68 -30.68 -28.73
CA GLY A 181 1.60 -31.10 -27.67
C GLY A 181 1.50 -30.22 -26.41
N VAL A 182 1.37 -28.89 -26.57
CA VAL A 182 1.19 -27.95 -25.46
C VAL A 182 -0.17 -28.14 -24.79
N GLU A 183 -1.22 -28.42 -25.54
CA GLU A 183 -2.54 -28.73 -24.97
C GLU A 183 -2.54 -30.03 -24.16
N LEU A 184 -1.95 -31.10 -24.69
CA LEU A 184 -1.81 -32.36 -23.96
C LEU A 184 -0.99 -32.18 -22.68
N LEU A 185 0.10 -31.41 -22.74
CA LEU A 185 0.89 -31.08 -21.56
C LEU A 185 0.07 -30.25 -20.55
N THR A 186 -0.72 -29.28 -21.01
CA THR A 186 -1.59 -28.47 -20.15
C THR A 186 -2.62 -29.35 -19.44
N GLN A 187 -3.19 -30.33 -20.14
CA GLN A 187 -4.14 -31.30 -19.57
C GLN A 187 -3.47 -32.28 -18.59
N ALA A 188 -2.19 -32.58 -18.77
CA ALA A 188 -1.42 -33.43 -17.85
C ALA A 188 -1.07 -32.70 -16.54
N VAL A 189 -0.85 -31.38 -16.59
CA VAL A 189 -0.61 -30.55 -15.40
C VAL A 189 -1.94 -30.25 -14.71
N LYS A 190 -2.44 -31.18 -13.89
CA LYS A 190 -3.73 -31.06 -13.18
C LYS A 190 -3.62 -30.55 -11.74
N ASP A 191 -2.45 -30.67 -11.13
CA ASP A 191 -2.25 -30.44 -9.72
C ASP A 191 -0.85 -29.88 -9.40
N SER A 192 -0.59 -29.65 -8.10
CA SER A 192 0.70 -29.16 -7.61
C SER A 192 1.87 -30.09 -7.96
N THR A 193 1.64 -31.40 -8.08
CA THR A 193 2.68 -32.36 -8.49
C THR A 193 3.06 -32.10 -9.93
N GLY A 194 2.08 -32.03 -10.84
CA GLY A 194 2.33 -31.79 -12.25
C GLY A 194 3.02 -30.45 -12.51
N GLN A 195 2.61 -29.39 -11.80
CA GLN A 195 3.26 -28.08 -11.86
C GLN A 195 4.74 -28.16 -11.44
N THR A 196 5.03 -28.96 -10.41
CA THR A 196 6.39 -29.15 -9.90
C THR A 196 7.24 -29.97 -10.86
N LEU A 197 6.69 -31.06 -11.41
CA LEU A 197 7.36 -31.89 -12.42
C LEU A 197 7.64 -31.10 -13.70
N PHE A 198 6.72 -30.24 -14.13
CA PHE A 198 6.96 -29.35 -15.28
C PHE A 198 8.23 -28.50 -15.06
N ARG A 199 8.35 -27.87 -13.88
CA ARG A 199 9.53 -27.06 -13.53
C ARG A 199 10.81 -27.90 -13.42
N LEU A 200 10.75 -29.02 -12.71
CA LEU A 200 11.92 -29.89 -12.48
C LEU A 200 12.47 -30.51 -13.77
N ASN A 201 11.62 -30.70 -14.79
CA ASN A 201 12.02 -31.23 -16.10
C ASN A 201 12.27 -30.12 -17.13
N ASN A 202 12.74 -28.95 -16.70
CA ASN A 202 13.11 -27.82 -17.57
C ASN A 202 11.97 -27.27 -18.44
N GLY A 203 10.70 -27.45 -18.05
CA GLY A 203 9.56 -27.11 -18.88
C GLY A 203 9.53 -25.66 -19.36
N PHE A 204 9.89 -24.70 -18.49
CA PHE A 204 10.00 -23.29 -18.90
C PHE A 204 11.04 -23.07 -19.99
N SER A 205 12.20 -23.73 -19.90
CA SER A 205 13.29 -23.64 -20.86
C SER A 205 12.94 -24.32 -22.18
N VAL A 206 12.27 -25.47 -22.15
CA VAL A 206 11.81 -26.17 -23.36
C VAL A 206 10.83 -25.28 -24.15
N ILE A 207 9.84 -24.70 -23.46
CA ILE A 207 8.86 -23.82 -24.10
C ILE A 207 9.51 -22.52 -24.61
N ALA A 208 10.33 -21.86 -23.79
CA ALA A 208 10.97 -20.59 -24.17
C ALA A 208 12.09 -20.75 -25.22
N GLY A 209 12.75 -21.91 -25.25
CA GLY A 209 13.85 -22.22 -26.16
C GLY A 209 13.38 -22.65 -27.56
N ASN A 210 12.14 -23.11 -27.70
CA ASN A 210 11.60 -23.54 -28.97
C ASN A 210 11.39 -22.34 -29.93
N LYS A 211 12.03 -22.38 -31.11
CA LYS A 211 12.03 -21.28 -32.07
C LYS A 211 10.64 -20.97 -32.65
N ASN A 212 9.81 -21.98 -32.88
CA ASN A 212 8.48 -21.80 -33.45
C ASN A 212 7.54 -21.19 -32.42
N ILE A 213 7.58 -21.67 -31.18
CA ILE A 213 6.84 -21.04 -30.07
C ILE A 213 7.28 -19.58 -29.89
N LYS A 214 8.60 -19.33 -29.89
CA LYS A 214 9.15 -17.99 -29.72
C LYS A 214 8.72 -17.03 -30.84
N SER A 215 8.71 -17.46 -32.10
CA SER A 215 8.30 -16.64 -33.25
C SER A 215 6.81 -16.34 -33.24
N CYS A 216 5.98 -17.30 -32.79
CA CYS A 216 4.55 -17.12 -32.55
C CYS A 216 4.29 -16.10 -31.43
N LEU A 217 4.91 -16.26 -30.26
CA LEU A 217 4.76 -15.33 -29.13
C LEU A 217 5.26 -13.91 -29.45
N ALA A 218 6.28 -13.79 -30.30
CA ALA A 218 6.75 -12.51 -30.82
C ALA A 218 5.84 -11.91 -31.91
N GLN A 219 4.78 -12.62 -32.32
CA GLN A 219 3.84 -12.24 -33.39
C GLN A 219 4.53 -11.99 -34.74
N THR A 220 5.60 -12.74 -35.00
CA THR A 220 6.39 -12.63 -36.25
C THR A 220 6.14 -13.78 -37.23
N SER A 221 5.57 -14.88 -36.74
CA SER A 221 5.23 -16.04 -37.58
C SER A 221 4.02 -15.75 -38.47
N LYS A 222 4.09 -16.20 -39.71
CA LYS A 222 2.97 -16.19 -40.67
C LYS A 222 2.37 -17.60 -40.88
N GLU A 223 2.80 -18.57 -40.07
CA GLU A 223 2.29 -19.94 -40.17
C GLU A 223 0.82 -20.03 -39.74
N LEU A 224 0.11 -20.97 -40.37
CA LEU A 224 -1.25 -21.34 -39.97
C LEU A 224 -1.24 -21.85 -38.51
N HIS A 225 -2.25 -21.50 -37.72
CA HIS A 225 -2.38 -21.83 -36.29
C HIS A 225 -1.39 -21.12 -35.34
N SER A 226 -0.66 -20.09 -35.80
CA SER A 226 0.26 -19.35 -34.93
C SER A 226 -0.43 -18.68 -33.74
N GLU A 227 -1.63 -18.12 -33.93
CA GLU A 227 -2.44 -17.54 -32.84
C GLU A 227 -2.93 -18.60 -31.86
N GLU A 228 -3.34 -19.77 -32.36
CA GLU A 228 -3.81 -20.90 -31.55
C GLU A 228 -2.68 -21.43 -30.66
N LEU A 229 -1.47 -21.58 -31.22
CA LEU A 229 -0.29 -21.94 -30.45
C LEU A 229 0.02 -20.91 -29.34
N CYS A 230 -0.08 -19.61 -29.63
CA CYS A 230 0.09 -18.56 -28.61
C CYS A 230 -0.92 -18.71 -27.46
N VAL A 231 -2.20 -18.91 -27.79
CA VAL A 231 -3.27 -19.14 -26.82
C VAL A 231 -2.97 -20.38 -25.97
N SER A 232 -2.57 -21.49 -26.59
CA SER A 232 -2.25 -22.73 -25.88
C SER A 232 -1.03 -22.57 -24.95
N VAL A 233 -0.01 -21.82 -25.35
CA VAL A 233 1.15 -21.52 -24.48
C VAL A 233 0.75 -20.61 -23.30
N LEU A 234 -0.07 -19.59 -23.52
CA LEU A 234 -0.58 -18.73 -22.45
C LEU A 234 -1.43 -19.53 -21.44
N ARG A 235 -2.25 -20.47 -21.91
CA ARG A 235 -3.02 -21.40 -21.06
C ARG A 235 -2.12 -22.33 -20.27
N LEU A 236 -1.08 -22.88 -20.89
CA LEU A 236 -0.07 -23.68 -20.19
C LEU A 236 0.57 -22.86 -19.08
N TRP A 237 1.02 -21.62 -19.37
CA TRP A 237 1.62 -20.74 -18.37
C TRP A 237 0.68 -20.41 -17.22
N ARG A 238 -0.60 -20.16 -17.50
CA ARG A 238 -1.63 -20.00 -16.46
C ARG A 238 -1.73 -21.25 -15.59
N MET A 239 -1.80 -22.43 -16.21
CA MET A 239 -1.96 -23.70 -15.49
C MET A 239 -0.74 -24.00 -14.61
N VAL A 240 0.48 -23.85 -15.13
CA VAL A 240 1.70 -24.14 -14.37
C VAL A 240 1.95 -23.12 -13.26
N CYS A 241 1.49 -21.88 -13.40
CA CYS A 241 1.72 -20.80 -12.43
C CYS A 241 0.58 -20.60 -11.43
N SER A 242 -0.62 -21.16 -11.67
CA SER A 242 -1.78 -20.98 -10.80
C SER A 242 -1.50 -21.53 -9.39
N GLY A 243 -1.53 -20.66 -8.37
CA GLY A 243 -1.26 -21.05 -6.99
C GLY A 243 0.18 -21.50 -6.69
N ASN A 244 1.11 -21.32 -7.64
CA ASN A 244 2.50 -21.80 -7.53
C ASN A 244 3.50 -20.64 -7.68
N GLU A 245 3.88 -20.07 -6.53
CA GLU A 245 4.73 -18.86 -6.42
C GLU A 245 6.12 -19.03 -7.04
N GLU A 246 6.67 -20.24 -7.01
CA GLU A 246 8.00 -20.56 -7.55
C GLU A 246 7.96 -20.66 -9.08
N ASN A 247 6.92 -21.30 -9.64
CA ASN A 247 6.68 -21.31 -11.08
C ASN A 247 6.41 -19.89 -11.60
N GLN A 248 5.64 -19.09 -10.85
CA GLN A 248 5.43 -17.67 -11.17
C GLN A 248 6.75 -16.89 -11.23
N GLN A 249 7.61 -17.14 -10.24
CA GLN A 249 8.92 -16.51 -10.19
C GLN A 249 9.75 -16.88 -11.41
N LEU A 250 9.91 -18.16 -11.73
CA LEU A 250 10.74 -18.60 -12.86
C LEU A 250 10.26 -18.07 -14.21
N LEU A 251 8.95 -18.06 -14.46
CA LEU A 251 8.41 -17.54 -15.72
C LEU A 251 8.78 -16.06 -15.91
N LEU A 252 8.61 -15.24 -14.87
CA LEU A 252 8.91 -13.81 -14.92
C LEU A 252 10.39 -13.47 -14.73
N HIS A 253 11.26 -14.41 -14.36
CA HIS A 253 12.72 -14.20 -14.39
C HIS A 253 13.31 -14.40 -15.80
N CYS A 254 12.58 -15.05 -16.71
CA CYS A 254 13.00 -15.25 -18.09
C CYS A 254 12.91 -13.94 -18.91
N PRO A 255 14.02 -13.36 -19.41
CA PRO A 255 14.01 -12.07 -20.10
C PRO A 255 13.07 -12.00 -21.31
N SER A 256 13.12 -12.99 -22.20
CA SER A 256 12.29 -13.01 -23.40
C SER A 256 10.80 -13.10 -23.09
N THR A 257 10.44 -13.87 -22.06
CA THR A 257 9.04 -14.04 -21.65
C THR A 257 8.45 -12.74 -21.13
N ARG A 258 9.21 -11.96 -20.35
CA ARG A 258 8.76 -10.65 -19.84
C ARG A 258 8.39 -9.69 -20.97
N GLU A 259 9.25 -9.61 -21.99
CA GLU A 259 9.03 -8.76 -23.16
C GLU A 259 7.82 -9.24 -23.97
N GLN A 260 7.72 -10.55 -24.21
CA GLN A 260 6.61 -11.17 -24.93
C GLN A 260 5.27 -10.92 -24.24
N ILE A 261 5.18 -11.08 -22.91
CA ILE A 261 3.92 -10.84 -22.17
C ILE A 261 3.43 -9.40 -22.38
N VAL A 262 4.31 -8.41 -22.30
CA VAL A 262 3.92 -7.01 -22.53
C VAL A 262 3.54 -6.77 -23.99
N GLN A 263 4.24 -7.38 -24.95
CA GLN A 263 3.93 -7.26 -26.38
C GLN A 263 2.60 -7.91 -26.75
N LEU A 264 2.24 -9.04 -26.12
CA LEU A 264 0.99 -9.76 -26.41
C LEU A 264 -0.26 -8.96 -26.01
N LEU A 265 -0.14 -7.98 -25.12
CA LEU A 265 -1.21 -7.01 -24.84
C LEU A 265 -1.58 -6.16 -26.06
N THR A 266 -0.69 -6.01 -27.05
CA THR A 266 -0.98 -5.28 -28.31
C THR A 266 -1.39 -6.21 -29.45
N SER A 267 -1.69 -7.48 -29.18
CA SER A 267 -2.05 -8.41 -30.25
C SER A 267 -3.32 -7.99 -30.96
N THR A 268 -3.34 -8.15 -32.29
CA THR A 268 -4.55 -7.97 -33.12
C THR A 268 -5.54 -9.11 -32.90
N SER A 269 -5.07 -10.27 -32.41
CA SER A 269 -5.93 -11.39 -32.07
C SER A 269 -6.54 -11.19 -30.69
N LEU A 270 -7.86 -11.02 -30.65
CA LEU A 270 -8.60 -10.83 -29.40
C LEU A 270 -8.40 -12.02 -28.44
N ALA A 271 -8.32 -13.25 -28.97
CA ALA A 271 -8.11 -14.45 -28.16
C ALA A 271 -6.74 -14.43 -27.46
N VAL A 272 -5.68 -14.06 -28.18
CA VAL A 272 -4.32 -13.93 -27.62
C VAL A 272 -4.28 -12.82 -26.56
N GLN A 273 -4.87 -11.66 -26.87
CA GLN A 273 -4.91 -10.53 -25.95
C GLN A 273 -5.66 -10.89 -24.65
N GLN A 274 -6.81 -11.54 -24.75
CA GLN A 274 -7.62 -11.95 -23.59
C GLN A 274 -6.91 -12.99 -22.72
N GLU A 275 -6.26 -13.98 -23.31
CA GLU A 275 -5.50 -14.98 -22.54
C GLU A 275 -4.28 -14.35 -21.86
N CYS A 276 -3.63 -13.37 -22.51
CA CYS A 276 -2.53 -12.61 -21.91
C CYS A 276 -3.01 -11.77 -20.72
N LEU A 277 -4.13 -11.06 -20.86
CA LEU A 277 -4.76 -10.34 -19.76
C LEU A 277 -5.15 -11.29 -18.62
N THR A 278 -5.66 -12.48 -18.94
CA THR A 278 -6.05 -13.46 -17.92
C THR A 278 -4.83 -13.97 -17.14
N LEU A 279 -3.71 -14.19 -17.83
CA LEU A 279 -2.44 -14.55 -17.20
C LEU A 279 -1.98 -13.46 -16.23
N ILE A 280 -1.93 -12.19 -16.65
CA ILE A 280 -1.50 -11.08 -15.79
C ILE A 280 -2.47 -10.89 -14.61
N CYS A 281 -3.78 -11.01 -14.85
CA CYS A 281 -4.79 -10.93 -13.81
C CYS A 281 -4.60 -12.01 -12.73
N MET A 282 -4.29 -13.25 -13.13
CA MET A 282 -3.97 -14.34 -12.19
C MET A 282 -2.79 -14.00 -11.28
N TYR A 283 -1.72 -13.41 -11.81
CA TYR A 283 -0.61 -12.92 -10.97
C TYR A 283 -1.07 -11.84 -9.99
N CYS A 284 -1.94 -10.93 -10.44
CA CYS A 284 -2.36 -9.78 -9.64
C CYS A 284 -3.29 -10.13 -8.46
N GLN A 285 -3.87 -11.35 -8.45
CA GLN A 285 -4.74 -11.82 -7.36
C GLN A 285 -3.99 -12.05 -6.03
N THR A 286 -2.68 -12.26 -6.06
CA THR A 286 -1.86 -12.49 -4.86
C THR A 286 -0.85 -11.38 -4.64
N GLN A 287 -0.44 -11.13 -3.39
CA GLN A 287 0.58 -10.12 -3.10
C GLN A 287 1.94 -10.45 -3.74
N HIS A 288 2.33 -11.73 -3.73
CA HIS A 288 3.56 -12.20 -4.38
C HIS A 288 3.55 -11.94 -5.89
N GLY A 289 2.49 -12.36 -6.58
CA GLY A 289 2.37 -12.17 -8.03
C GLY A 289 2.32 -10.69 -8.44
N ARG A 290 1.63 -9.82 -7.68
CA ARG A 290 1.68 -8.36 -7.91
C ARG A 290 3.09 -7.81 -7.83
N ARG A 291 3.87 -8.20 -6.80
CA ARG A 291 5.27 -7.77 -6.67
C ARG A 291 6.10 -8.23 -7.87
N LEU A 292 5.96 -9.49 -8.29
CA LEU A 292 6.67 -10.00 -9.47
C LEU A 292 6.33 -9.22 -10.73
N VAL A 293 5.04 -8.92 -10.98
CA VAL A 293 4.59 -8.12 -12.13
C VAL A 293 5.23 -6.73 -12.10
N ILE A 294 5.17 -6.03 -10.97
CA ILE A 294 5.73 -4.68 -10.80
C ILE A 294 7.26 -4.66 -10.96
N GLU A 295 7.94 -5.71 -10.51
CA GLU A 295 9.41 -5.77 -10.49
C GLU A 295 10.03 -6.21 -11.81
N ASN A 296 9.32 -7.05 -12.56
CA ASN A 296 9.88 -7.73 -13.72
C ASN A 296 9.31 -7.23 -15.05
N LEU A 297 8.04 -6.86 -15.13
CA LEU A 297 7.48 -6.38 -16.39
C LEU A 297 7.79 -4.88 -16.60
N ASN A 298 7.81 -4.45 -17.86
CA ASN A 298 7.93 -3.03 -18.19
C ASN A 298 6.64 -2.31 -17.79
N LEU A 299 6.62 -1.81 -16.56
CA LEU A 299 5.42 -1.27 -15.93
C LEU A 299 4.83 -0.10 -16.71
N LEU A 300 5.66 0.84 -17.16
CA LEU A 300 5.21 2.03 -17.90
C LEU A 300 4.46 1.60 -19.16
N ARG A 301 5.10 0.75 -19.98
CA ARG A 301 4.49 0.29 -21.22
C ARG A 301 3.25 -0.55 -20.97
N MET A 302 3.26 -1.42 -19.96
CA MET A 302 2.11 -2.24 -19.60
C MET A 302 0.92 -1.38 -19.20
N VAL A 303 1.13 -0.36 -18.36
CA VAL A 303 0.06 0.56 -17.92
C VAL A 303 -0.54 1.35 -19.08
N GLU A 304 0.27 1.83 -20.02
CA GLU A 304 -0.24 2.45 -21.27
C GLU A 304 -1.19 1.52 -22.01
N LEU A 305 -0.76 0.28 -22.24
CA LEU A 305 -1.54 -0.71 -22.99
C LEU A 305 -2.82 -1.15 -22.24
N LEU A 306 -2.75 -1.25 -20.90
CA LEU A 306 -3.92 -1.53 -20.09
C LEU A 306 -4.93 -0.39 -20.18
N MET A 307 -4.48 0.87 -20.07
CA MET A 307 -5.37 2.03 -20.21
C MET A 307 -5.97 2.12 -21.62
N ASP A 308 -5.22 1.80 -22.67
CA ASP A 308 -5.75 1.70 -24.04
C ASP A 308 -6.84 0.62 -24.15
N CYS A 309 -6.72 -0.49 -23.42
CA CYS A 309 -7.78 -1.51 -23.35
C CYS A 309 -9.01 -0.98 -22.59
N VAL A 310 -8.83 -0.24 -21.50
CA VAL A 310 -9.93 0.38 -20.76
C VAL A 310 -10.76 1.30 -21.66
N CYS A 311 -10.11 2.07 -22.54
CA CYS A 311 -10.78 2.97 -23.48
C CYS A 311 -11.65 2.28 -24.55
N LYS A 312 -11.46 0.97 -24.79
CA LYS A 312 -12.24 0.23 -25.81
C LYS A 312 -13.61 -0.24 -25.32
N GLU A 313 -13.86 -0.15 -24.01
CA GLU A 313 -15.13 -0.54 -23.35
C GLU A 313 -15.62 -1.96 -23.66
N ASP A 314 -14.72 -2.88 -23.99
CA ASP A 314 -15.01 -4.29 -24.23
C ASP A 314 -14.60 -5.18 -23.02
N LYS A 315 -14.70 -6.51 -23.17
CA LYS A 315 -14.27 -7.47 -22.13
C LYS A 315 -12.80 -7.30 -21.74
N SER A 316 -11.94 -6.88 -22.66
CA SER A 316 -10.52 -6.64 -22.40
C SER A 316 -10.35 -5.42 -21.48
N GLY A 317 -11.19 -4.39 -21.63
CA GLY A 317 -11.25 -3.23 -20.74
C GLY A 317 -11.57 -3.59 -19.29
N THR A 318 -12.58 -4.43 -19.04
CA THR A 318 -12.92 -4.88 -17.69
C THR A 318 -11.77 -5.65 -17.03
N MET A 319 -11.09 -6.52 -17.79
CA MET A 319 -9.94 -7.27 -17.28
C MET A 319 -8.73 -6.37 -17.00
N ALA A 320 -8.48 -5.39 -17.89
CA ALA A 320 -7.42 -4.42 -17.70
C ALA A 320 -7.65 -3.57 -16.44
N LEU A 321 -8.90 -3.16 -16.17
CA LEU A 321 -9.26 -2.47 -14.93
C LEU A 321 -9.01 -3.34 -13.69
N ALA A 322 -9.42 -4.62 -13.72
CA ALA A 322 -9.17 -5.53 -12.59
C ALA A 322 -7.67 -5.71 -12.30
N ILE A 323 -6.82 -5.72 -13.34
CA ILE A 323 -5.36 -5.74 -13.17
C ILE A 323 -4.90 -4.44 -12.50
N LEU A 324 -5.30 -3.29 -13.03
CA LEU A 324 -4.91 -1.98 -12.51
C LEU A 324 -5.38 -1.77 -11.06
N GLU A 325 -6.58 -2.22 -10.70
CA GLU A 325 -7.13 -2.13 -9.35
C GLU A 325 -6.30 -2.93 -8.34
N ASN A 326 -5.97 -4.17 -8.69
CA ASN A 326 -5.11 -5.00 -7.86
C ASN A 326 -3.73 -4.37 -7.68
N LEU A 327 -3.13 -3.81 -8.75
CA LEU A 327 -1.81 -3.17 -8.69
C LEU A 327 -1.83 -1.83 -7.93
N ALA A 328 -2.91 -1.06 -8.00
CA ALA A 328 -3.03 0.26 -7.38
C ALA A 328 -2.88 0.23 -5.85
N GLY A 329 -3.18 -0.92 -5.22
CA GLY A 329 -2.97 -1.14 -3.78
C GLY A 329 -1.50 -1.24 -3.36
N GLU A 330 -0.58 -1.53 -4.29
CA GLU A 330 0.84 -1.72 -3.97
C GLU A 330 1.60 -0.40 -3.96
N ASN A 331 2.33 -0.12 -2.86
CA ASN A 331 3.06 1.14 -2.72
C ASN A 331 4.11 1.35 -3.81
N LYS A 332 4.79 0.29 -4.23
CA LYS A 332 5.81 0.32 -5.28
C LYS A 332 5.22 0.68 -6.64
N PHE A 333 4.02 0.16 -6.95
CA PHE A 333 3.28 0.54 -8.16
C PHE A 333 2.96 2.03 -8.16
N ARG A 334 2.44 2.58 -7.05
CA ARG A 334 2.15 4.02 -6.95
C ARG A 334 3.38 4.87 -7.20
N ILE A 335 4.51 4.54 -6.56
CA ILE A 335 5.77 5.27 -6.72
C ILE A 335 6.23 5.26 -8.20
N GLN A 336 6.20 4.09 -8.85
CA GLN A 336 6.63 3.97 -10.25
C GLN A 336 5.65 4.60 -11.24
N SER A 337 4.35 4.66 -10.91
CA SER A 337 3.30 5.26 -11.75
C SER A 337 3.16 6.78 -11.58
N ARG A 338 3.99 7.43 -10.73
CA ARG A 338 3.96 8.90 -10.54
C ARG A 338 4.10 9.67 -11.85
N GLU A 339 5.00 9.24 -12.74
CA GLU A 339 5.21 9.87 -14.05
C GLU A 339 4.08 9.61 -15.04
N SER A 340 3.46 8.43 -14.96
CA SER A 340 2.38 8.02 -15.85
C SER A 340 1.03 8.65 -15.48
N ILE A 341 0.83 9.11 -14.23
CA ILE A 341 -0.49 9.58 -13.79
C ILE A 341 -1.06 10.70 -14.67
N THR A 342 -0.24 11.67 -15.08
CA THR A 342 -0.71 12.83 -15.84
C THR A 342 -0.82 12.57 -17.34
N LYS A 343 0.00 11.66 -17.87
CA LYS A 343 0.10 11.39 -19.32
C LYS A 343 -0.75 10.19 -19.76
N VAL A 344 -0.86 9.18 -18.91
CA VAL A 344 -1.45 7.87 -19.25
C VAL A 344 -2.80 7.68 -18.57
N PHE A 345 -2.93 8.02 -17.29
CA PHE A 345 -4.19 7.82 -16.56
C PHE A 345 -5.17 8.99 -16.70
N ALA A 346 -4.69 10.23 -16.50
CA ALA A 346 -5.56 11.39 -16.40
C ALA A 346 -6.38 11.64 -17.68
N PRO A 347 -5.81 11.66 -18.91
CA PRO A 347 -6.59 12.00 -20.09
C PRO A 347 -7.74 11.01 -20.42
N PRO A 348 -7.51 9.68 -20.40
CA PRO A 348 -8.60 8.71 -20.55
C PRO A 348 -9.68 8.84 -19.46
N PHE A 349 -9.26 9.08 -18.22
CA PHE A 349 -10.20 9.20 -17.11
C PHE A 349 -11.02 10.50 -17.18
N GLU A 350 -10.40 11.63 -17.52
CA GLU A 350 -11.05 12.91 -17.82
C GLU A 350 -12.11 12.73 -18.92
N HIS A 351 -11.77 12.03 -20.00
CA HIS A 351 -12.70 11.75 -21.10
C HIS A 351 -13.90 10.90 -20.66
N LEU A 352 -13.69 9.87 -19.85
CA LEU A 352 -14.77 9.03 -19.32
C LEU A 352 -15.68 9.82 -18.34
N LEU A 353 -15.09 10.69 -17.52
CA LEU A 353 -15.84 11.58 -16.61
C LEU A 353 -16.70 12.61 -17.38
N GLU A 354 -16.29 13.02 -18.57
CA GLU A 354 -17.09 13.93 -19.40
C GLU A 354 -18.24 13.22 -20.13
N ASN A 355 -18.09 11.91 -20.39
CA ASN A 355 -19.03 11.09 -21.16
C ASN A 355 -19.78 10.05 -20.32
N VAL A 356 -20.11 10.36 -19.07
CA VAL A 356 -20.77 9.42 -18.12
C VAL A 356 -21.99 8.72 -18.71
N ALA A 357 -22.82 9.43 -19.47
CA ALA A 357 -24.04 8.88 -20.06
C ALA A 357 -23.78 7.80 -21.13
N GLY A 358 -22.62 7.84 -21.79
CA GLY A 358 -22.22 6.87 -22.81
C GLY A 358 -21.32 5.74 -22.29
N SER A 359 -20.73 5.91 -21.11
CA SER A 359 -19.80 4.93 -20.51
C SER A 359 -20.54 3.75 -19.87
N SER A 360 -19.95 2.56 -19.91
CA SER A 360 -20.45 1.40 -19.16
C SER A 360 -20.63 1.69 -17.66
N GLN A 361 -21.77 1.27 -17.10
CA GLN A 361 -22.14 1.43 -15.68
C GLN A 361 -21.11 0.84 -14.70
N ASP A 362 -20.31 -0.12 -15.15
CA ASP A 362 -19.32 -0.80 -14.32
C ASP A 362 -17.89 -0.24 -14.47
N LEU A 363 -17.56 0.35 -15.63
CA LEU A 363 -16.18 0.78 -15.93
C LEU A 363 -15.78 2.03 -15.13
N LEU A 364 -16.65 3.05 -15.12
CA LEU A 364 -16.35 4.32 -14.47
C LEU A 364 -16.13 4.18 -12.94
N PRO A 365 -17.01 3.50 -12.16
CA PRO A 365 -16.77 3.27 -10.74
C PRO A 365 -15.45 2.54 -10.45
N CYS A 366 -15.11 1.54 -11.26
CA CYS A 366 -13.87 0.79 -11.13
C CYS A 366 -12.64 1.68 -11.37
N LEU A 367 -12.66 2.49 -12.44
CA LEU A 367 -11.57 3.41 -12.73
C LEU A 367 -11.42 4.50 -11.66
N ILE A 368 -12.52 5.03 -11.12
CA ILE A 368 -12.49 5.94 -9.97
C ILE A 368 -11.79 5.25 -8.78
N SER A 369 -12.09 3.98 -8.52
CA SER A 369 -11.45 3.21 -7.44
C SER A 369 -9.95 3.01 -7.67
N VAL A 370 -9.51 2.72 -8.90
CA VAL A 370 -8.08 2.63 -9.27
C VAL A 370 -7.38 3.96 -8.96
N ILE A 371 -7.89 5.08 -9.49
CA ILE A 371 -7.30 6.40 -9.27
C ILE A 371 -7.37 6.78 -7.77
N GLY A 372 -8.43 6.40 -7.07
CA GLY A 372 -8.58 6.59 -5.62
C GLY A 372 -7.53 5.84 -4.80
N ALA A 373 -7.26 4.57 -5.12
CA ALA A 373 -6.24 3.75 -4.47
C ALA A 373 -4.81 4.28 -4.73
N MET A 374 -4.59 4.85 -5.92
CA MET A 374 -3.36 5.56 -6.26
C MET A 374 -3.24 6.91 -5.53
N SER A 375 -4.36 7.62 -5.33
CA SER A 375 -4.47 8.93 -4.66
C SER A 375 -4.37 8.84 -3.13
N VAL A 376 -3.53 7.93 -2.64
CA VAL A 376 -2.96 7.91 -1.28
C VAL A 376 -1.54 8.47 -1.30
N ASP A 377 -0.88 8.45 -2.46
CA ASP A 377 0.47 9.01 -2.66
C ASP A 377 0.40 10.53 -2.88
N GLU A 378 1.13 11.30 -2.06
CA GLU A 378 1.09 12.77 -2.11
C GLU A 378 1.56 13.35 -3.45
N VAL A 379 2.51 12.71 -4.14
CA VAL A 379 3.00 13.19 -5.45
C VAL A 379 1.91 13.01 -6.50
N ILE A 380 1.22 11.87 -6.49
CA ILE A 380 0.07 11.60 -7.36
C ILE A 380 -1.05 12.62 -7.11
N ILE A 381 -1.41 12.83 -5.83
CA ILE A 381 -2.44 13.80 -5.45
C ILE A 381 -2.08 15.20 -5.97
N ASN A 382 -0.84 15.66 -5.75
CA ASN A 382 -0.40 16.98 -6.19
C ASN A 382 -0.46 17.14 -7.70
N ARG A 383 -0.04 16.12 -8.45
CA ARG A 383 -0.08 16.13 -9.92
C ARG A 383 -1.51 16.21 -10.45
N LEU A 384 -2.44 15.40 -9.91
CA LEU A 384 -3.84 15.46 -10.30
C LEU A 384 -4.49 16.79 -9.87
N ALA A 385 -4.26 17.25 -8.65
CA ALA A 385 -4.83 18.49 -8.11
C ALA A 385 -4.37 19.75 -8.87
N SER A 386 -3.22 19.68 -9.54
CA SER A 386 -2.66 20.75 -10.37
C SER A 386 -3.24 20.82 -11.80
N ARG A 387 -4.08 19.87 -12.21
CA ARG A 387 -4.70 19.85 -13.54
C ARG A 387 -6.08 20.52 -13.51
N GLU A 388 -6.27 21.52 -14.35
CA GLU A 388 -7.53 22.25 -14.46
C GLU A 388 -8.65 21.40 -15.05
N GLU A 389 -8.39 20.76 -16.20
CA GLU A 389 -9.35 19.87 -16.87
C GLU A 389 -9.82 18.75 -15.95
N PHE A 390 -8.92 18.19 -15.13
CA PHE A 390 -9.27 17.15 -14.15
C PHE A 390 -10.38 17.59 -13.17
N TRP A 391 -10.27 18.80 -12.59
CA TRP A 391 -11.31 19.32 -11.70
C TRP A 391 -12.61 19.60 -12.44
N LYS A 392 -12.53 20.17 -13.64
CA LYS A 392 -13.68 20.44 -14.50
C LYS A 392 -14.45 19.15 -14.81
N SER A 393 -13.77 18.08 -15.23
CA SER A 393 -14.40 16.78 -15.52
C SER A 393 -15.00 16.15 -14.25
N LEU A 394 -14.31 16.22 -13.09
CA LEU A 394 -14.85 15.73 -11.81
C LEU A 394 -16.15 16.41 -11.39
N PHE A 395 -16.21 17.76 -11.44
CA PHE A 395 -17.41 18.50 -11.06
C PHE A 395 -18.55 18.32 -12.07
N SER A 396 -18.23 18.16 -13.35
CA SER A 396 -19.21 17.80 -14.39
C SER A 396 -19.82 16.42 -14.10
N ALA A 397 -18.97 15.39 -13.91
CA ALA A 397 -19.37 14.02 -13.61
C ALA A 397 -20.22 13.95 -12.33
N MET A 398 -19.82 14.65 -11.26
CA MET A 398 -20.58 14.72 -10.01
C MET A 398 -22.01 15.23 -10.25
N GLY A 399 -22.18 16.17 -11.18
CA GLY A 399 -23.49 16.64 -11.59
C GLY A 399 -24.33 15.59 -12.27
N TRP A 400 -23.76 14.90 -13.25
CA TRP A 400 -24.43 13.84 -14.00
C TRP A 400 -24.77 12.64 -13.13
N CYS A 401 -23.83 12.14 -12.32
CA CYS A 401 -24.05 11.01 -11.42
C CYS A 401 -25.13 11.30 -10.36
N ALA A 402 -25.34 12.56 -9.99
CA ALA A 402 -26.40 12.95 -9.07
C ALA A 402 -27.80 12.99 -9.71
N SER A 403 -27.89 13.20 -11.03
CA SER A 403 -29.15 13.32 -11.77
C SER A 403 -29.59 12.05 -12.50
N CYS A 404 -28.77 11.01 -12.55
CA CYS A 404 -28.95 9.84 -13.42
C CYS A 404 -28.91 8.50 -12.66
N GLU A 405 -29.18 7.40 -13.36
CA GLU A 405 -29.11 6.01 -12.84
C GLU A 405 -27.69 5.57 -12.41
N TYR A 406 -26.65 6.32 -12.77
CA TYR A 406 -25.23 6.04 -12.47
C TYR A 406 -24.80 6.44 -11.04
N ARG A 407 -25.71 6.25 -10.08
CA ARG A 407 -25.48 6.65 -8.68
C ARG A 407 -24.38 5.83 -8.00
N ASN A 408 -24.12 4.63 -8.50
CA ASN A 408 -23.03 3.75 -8.06
C ASN A 408 -21.64 4.42 -8.20
N ALA A 409 -21.45 5.34 -9.15
CA ALA A 409 -20.22 6.10 -9.33
C ALA A 409 -20.11 7.31 -8.38
N LEU A 410 -21.23 7.85 -7.87
CA LEU A 410 -21.23 9.10 -7.11
C LEU A 410 -20.49 8.96 -5.77
N TYR A 411 -20.72 7.86 -5.05
CA TYR A 411 -20.04 7.60 -3.77
C TYR A 411 -18.50 7.52 -3.90
N PRO A 412 -17.93 6.68 -4.80
CA PRO A 412 -16.48 6.64 -4.99
C PRO A 412 -15.94 7.95 -5.58
N LEU A 413 -16.69 8.64 -6.45
CA LEU A 413 -16.28 9.92 -7.03
C LEU A 413 -16.06 10.98 -5.95
N LEU A 414 -17.03 11.15 -5.04
CA LEU A 414 -16.90 12.09 -3.92
C LEU A 414 -15.74 11.68 -3.01
N GLY A 415 -15.51 10.37 -2.81
CA GLY A 415 -14.36 9.86 -2.08
C GLY A 415 -13.02 10.29 -2.68
N LEU A 416 -12.87 10.16 -3.99
CA LEU A 416 -11.69 10.60 -4.73
C LEU A 416 -11.50 12.13 -4.60
N MET A 417 -12.57 12.89 -4.78
CA MET A 417 -12.53 14.36 -4.67
C MET A 417 -12.07 14.82 -3.28
N ILE A 418 -12.50 14.19 -2.20
CA ILE A 418 -12.05 14.51 -0.83
C ILE A 418 -10.53 14.30 -0.68
N ASN A 419 -10.03 13.16 -1.17
CA ASN A 419 -8.61 12.83 -1.08
C ASN A 419 -7.77 13.86 -1.84
N ILE A 420 -8.16 14.20 -3.07
CA ILE A 420 -7.41 15.14 -3.90
C ILE A 420 -7.56 16.58 -3.40
N ALA A 421 -8.75 16.95 -2.91
CA ALA A 421 -9.01 18.29 -2.38
C ALA A 421 -8.28 18.56 -1.06
N SER A 422 -7.58 17.61 -0.44
CA SER A 422 -6.85 17.89 0.80
C SER A 422 -5.68 18.87 0.59
N ASN A 423 -5.16 19.01 -0.63
CA ASN A 423 -4.03 19.92 -0.93
C ASN A 423 -4.49 21.31 -1.40
N GLN A 424 -3.74 22.36 -1.05
CA GLN A 424 -4.06 23.74 -1.43
C GLN A 424 -3.65 24.02 -2.89
N THR A 425 -4.61 24.12 -3.80
CA THR A 425 -4.36 24.58 -5.18
C THR A 425 -5.32 25.72 -5.57
N PRO A 426 -4.85 26.77 -6.26
CA PRO A 426 -5.70 27.87 -6.73
C PRO A 426 -6.79 27.40 -7.70
N ILE A 427 -6.50 26.35 -8.49
CA ILE A 427 -7.42 25.77 -9.48
C ILE A 427 -8.72 25.30 -8.85
N ILE A 428 -8.67 24.71 -7.65
CA ILE A 428 -9.89 24.28 -6.93
C ILE A 428 -10.82 25.46 -6.72
N GLN A 429 -10.30 26.66 -6.42
CA GLN A 429 -11.13 27.83 -6.12
C GLN A 429 -11.99 28.26 -7.32
N ALA A 430 -11.51 28.09 -8.55
CA ALA A 430 -12.24 28.44 -9.77
C ALA A 430 -13.53 27.62 -9.94
N TYR A 431 -13.52 26.35 -9.51
CA TYR A 431 -14.66 25.43 -9.63
C TYR A 431 -15.40 25.15 -8.31
N ALA A 432 -14.83 25.59 -7.18
CA ALA A 432 -15.32 25.26 -5.85
C ALA A 432 -16.75 25.73 -5.58
N VAL A 433 -17.18 26.86 -6.15
CA VAL A 433 -18.54 27.39 -5.94
C VAL A 433 -19.60 26.43 -6.47
N VAL A 434 -19.48 26.02 -7.74
CA VAL A 434 -20.44 25.09 -8.38
C VAL A 434 -20.41 23.74 -7.66
N GLY A 435 -19.20 23.25 -7.35
CA GLY A 435 -19.00 22.01 -6.63
C GLY A 435 -19.66 21.98 -5.24
N CYS A 436 -19.44 23.03 -4.45
CA CYS A 436 -19.99 23.13 -3.11
C CYS A 436 -21.51 23.30 -3.14
N LYS A 437 -22.08 24.04 -4.10
CA LYS A 437 -23.54 24.15 -4.27
C LYS A 437 -24.17 22.78 -4.49
N ARG A 438 -23.61 21.98 -5.41
CA ARG A 438 -24.07 20.60 -5.64
C ARG A 438 -23.91 19.73 -4.39
N CYS A 439 -22.82 19.86 -3.64
CA CYS A 439 -22.65 19.14 -2.37
C CYS A 439 -23.74 19.51 -1.35
N VAL A 440 -24.14 20.78 -1.29
CA VAL A 440 -25.24 21.25 -0.42
C VAL A 440 -26.57 20.61 -0.81
N ASP A 441 -26.81 20.37 -2.10
CA ASP A 441 -27.99 19.63 -2.57
C ASP A 441 -27.92 18.17 -2.09
N LEU A 442 -26.77 17.52 -2.26
CA LEU A 442 -26.51 16.14 -1.84
C LEU A 442 -26.58 15.91 -0.32
N LEU A 443 -26.52 16.95 0.52
CA LEU A 443 -26.80 16.82 1.96
C LEU A 443 -28.25 16.42 2.29
N SER A 444 -29.14 16.41 1.29
CA SER A 444 -30.53 15.96 1.41
C SER A 444 -30.80 14.64 0.68
N ASP A 445 -29.74 13.95 0.25
CA ASP A 445 -29.79 12.67 -0.45
C ASP A 445 -30.31 11.55 0.49
N PRO A 446 -31.10 10.57 0.01
CA PRO A 446 -31.56 9.44 0.84
C PRO A 446 -30.43 8.49 1.27
N ASP A 447 -29.28 8.49 0.58
CA ASP A 447 -28.13 7.64 0.91
C ASP A 447 -27.21 8.34 1.93
N GLY A 448 -27.14 7.78 3.14
CA GLY A 448 -26.29 8.29 4.22
C GLY A 448 -24.78 8.29 3.89
N GLY A 449 -24.32 7.40 3.01
CA GLY A 449 -22.95 7.37 2.51
C GLY A 449 -22.64 8.57 1.62
N ILE A 450 -23.56 8.91 0.70
CA ILE A 450 -23.45 10.10 -0.17
C ILE A 450 -23.46 11.37 0.69
N ILE A 451 -24.40 11.48 1.64
CA ILE A 451 -24.43 12.62 2.59
C ILE A 451 -23.09 12.78 3.30
N THR A 452 -22.53 11.67 3.81
CA THR A 452 -21.26 11.68 4.55
C THR A 452 -20.11 12.18 3.67
N ARG A 453 -20.03 11.74 2.42
CA ARG A 453 -18.98 12.17 1.48
C ARG A 453 -19.17 13.61 1.00
N ALA A 454 -20.39 14.05 0.74
CA ALA A 454 -20.69 15.45 0.39
C ALA A 454 -20.30 16.40 1.54
N ALA A 455 -20.65 16.06 2.79
CA ALA A 455 -20.22 16.81 3.97
C ALA A 455 -18.68 16.78 4.12
N GLY A 456 -18.05 15.64 3.82
CA GLY A 456 -16.60 15.50 3.81
C GLY A 456 -15.92 16.45 2.85
N LEU A 457 -16.39 16.53 1.60
CA LEU A 457 -15.85 17.41 0.59
C LEU A 457 -16.02 18.89 0.99
N LEU A 458 -17.19 19.28 1.49
CA LEU A 458 -17.42 20.62 2.05
C LEU A 458 -16.43 20.95 3.17
N SER A 459 -16.20 20.02 4.10
CA SER A 459 -15.29 20.21 5.24
C SER A 459 -13.82 20.43 4.83
N VAL A 460 -13.45 20.06 3.61
CA VAL A 460 -12.10 20.20 3.05
C VAL A 460 -11.98 21.42 2.14
N VAL A 461 -13.03 21.73 1.36
CA VAL A 461 -12.99 22.81 0.36
C VAL A 461 -13.33 24.17 0.98
N LEU A 462 -14.32 24.26 1.87
CA LEU A 462 -14.76 25.54 2.46
C LEU A 462 -13.64 26.31 3.19
N PRO A 463 -12.77 25.69 4.01
CA PRO A 463 -11.68 26.41 4.70
C PRO A 463 -10.74 27.18 3.78
N LYS A 464 -10.71 26.86 2.48
CA LYS A 464 -9.78 27.44 1.51
C LYS A 464 -10.21 28.80 0.97
N SER A 465 -11.46 29.23 1.19
CA SER A 465 -11.94 30.53 0.74
C SER A 465 -13.10 31.01 1.63
N ALA A 466 -12.87 32.14 2.31
CA ALA A 466 -13.89 32.79 3.13
C ALA A 466 -15.07 33.28 2.28
N ALA A 467 -14.81 33.82 1.09
CA ALA A 467 -15.83 34.28 0.15
C ALA A 467 -16.75 33.13 -0.31
N LEU A 468 -16.14 31.99 -0.68
CA LEU A 468 -16.89 30.77 -0.99
C LEU A 468 -17.75 30.32 0.20
N THR A 469 -17.17 30.32 1.40
CA THR A 469 -17.90 29.87 2.59
C THR A 469 -19.12 30.75 2.87
N GLN A 470 -18.99 32.07 2.72
CA GLN A 470 -20.11 33.00 2.87
C GLN A 470 -21.20 32.76 1.82
N GLU A 471 -20.84 32.54 0.56
CA GLU A 471 -21.80 32.23 -0.50
C GLU A 471 -22.55 30.91 -0.22
N ILE A 472 -21.84 29.87 0.24
CA ILE A 472 -22.44 28.58 0.57
C ILE A 472 -23.30 28.63 1.83
N VAL A 473 -22.98 29.52 2.79
CA VAL A 473 -23.87 29.83 3.93
C VAL A 473 -25.20 30.40 3.46
N GLN A 474 -25.19 31.32 2.49
CA GLN A 474 -26.41 31.90 1.92
C GLN A 474 -27.31 30.85 1.22
N GLN A 475 -26.75 29.72 0.79
CA GLN A 475 -27.48 28.60 0.19
C GLN A 475 -28.10 27.64 1.24
N GLY A 476 -28.06 27.97 2.53
CA GLY A 476 -28.73 27.21 3.59
C GLY A 476 -27.98 25.94 4.02
N VAL A 477 -26.66 25.89 3.84
CA VAL A 477 -25.82 24.76 4.28
C VAL A 477 -25.93 24.50 5.79
N VAL A 478 -26.06 25.56 6.61
CA VAL A 478 -26.11 25.48 8.07
C VAL A 478 -27.31 24.66 8.53
N LYS A 479 -28.50 24.97 8.00
CA LYS A 479 -29.73 24.21 8.26
C LYS A 479 -29.59 22.72 7.90
N LYS A 480 -28.99 22.41 6.74
CA LYS A 480 -28.83 21.03 6.26
C LYS A 480 -27.84 20.24 7.11
N LEU A 481 -26.67 20.82 7.41
CA LEU A 481 -25.67 20.20 8.30
C LEU A 481 -26.22 19.95 9.70
N LEU A 482 -26.95 20.92 10.27
CA LEU A 482 -27.59 20.75 11.58
C LEU A 482 -28.62 19.62 11.57
N ARG A 483 -29.41 19.47 10.50
CA ARG A 483 -30.37 18.35 10.37
C ARG A 483 -29.64 16.99 10.43
N ILE A 484 -28.50 16.87 9.76
CA ILE A 484 -27.68 15.64 9.77
C ILE A 484 -27.16 15.37 11.19
N LEU A 485 -26.66 16.39 11.88
CA LEU A 485 -26.15 16.28 13.26
C LEU A 485 -27.23 15.92 14.29
N LYS A 486 -28.51 16.18 14.00
CA LYS A 486 -29.64 15.74 14.82
C LYS A 486 -29.95 14.24 14.65
N GLY A 487 -29.50 13.61 13.57
CA GLY A 487 -29.64 12.18 13.33
C GLY A 487 -28.63 11.32 14.11
N GLU A 488 -28.69 10.00 13.95
CA GLU A 488 -27.90 9.03 14.73
C GLU A 488 -26.59 8.56 14.06
N GLY A 489 -26.19 9.15 12.93
CA GLY A 489 -24.98 8.74 12.19
C GLY A 489 -23.67 9.30 12.77
N HIS A 490 -22.81 8.43 13.32
CA HIS A 490 -21.52 8.85 13.92
C HIS A 490 -20.50 9.40 12.89
N THR A 491 -20.36 8.76 11.72
CA THR A 491 -19.36 9.15 10.71
C THR A 491 -19.75 10.43 9.97
N SER A 492 -21.03 10.56 9.62
CA SER A 492 -21.58 11.80 9.04
C SER A 492 -21.42 12.98 10.01
N SER A 493 -21.52 12.73 11.32
CA SER A 493 -21.32 13.75 12.34
C SER A 493 -19.93 14.37 12.31
N ARG A 494 -18.84 13.59 12.11
CA ARG A 494 -17.46 14.11 12.05
C ARG A 494 -17.28 15.19 10.99
N TYR A 495 -17.67 14.88 9.75
CA TYR A 495 -17.52 15.82 8.64
C TYR A 495 -18.50 16.98 8.74
N SER A 496 -19.74 16.70 9.19
CA SER A 496 -20.77 17.73 9.27
C SER A 496 -20.45 18.77 10.33
N ILE A 497 -19.95 18.38 11.51
CA ILE A 497 -19.56 19.33 12.55
C ILE A 497 -18.32 20.12 12.15
N LYS A 498 -17.37 19.50 11.44
CA LYS A 498 -16.19 20.18 10.89
C LYS A 498 -16.58 21.24 9.87
N ALA A 499 -17.44 20.89 8.90
CA ALA A 499 -17.96 21.84 7.92
C ALA A 499 -18.74 22.98 8.60
N LEU A 500 -19.56 22.67 9.61
CA LEU A 500 -20.31 23.68 10.37
C LEU A 500 -19.38 24.61 11.17
N ALA A 501 -18.28 24.10 11.72
CA ALA A 501 -17.29 24.91 12.44
C ALA A 501 -16.61 25.92 11.51
N VAL A 502 -16.37 25.53 10.25
CA VAL A 502 -15.84 26.42 9.21
C VAL A 502 -16.86 27.50 8.84
N CYS A 503 -18.14 27.12 8.62
CA CYS A 503 -19.20 28.08 8.32
C CYS A 503 -19.42 29.09 9.46
N THR A 504 -19.39 28.66 10.72
CA THR A 504 -19.54 29.55 11.87
C THR A 504 -18.32 30.47 12.07
N ALA A 505 -17.12 30.01 11.69
CA ALA A 505 -15.92 30.84 11.71
C ALA A 505 -15.94 31.96 10.65
N SER A 506 -16.55 31.73 9.48
CA SER A 506 -16.50 32.67 8.36
C SER A 506 -17.39 33.90 8.49
N GLY A 507 -18.33 33.93 9.44
CA GLY A 507 -19.17 35.11 9.63
C GLY A 507 -20.32 34.98 10.62
N GLN A 508 -20.83 36.13 11.05
CA GLN A 508 -21.92 36.25 12.03
C GLN A 508 -23.24 35.66 11.52
N GLN A 509 -23.49 35.67 10.20
CA GLN A 509 -24.71 35.13 9.60
C GLN A 509 -24.92 33.64 9.93
N ALA A 510 -23.89 32.80 9.73
CA ALA A 510 -23.96 31.38 10.04
C ALA A 510 -24.19 31.11 11.53
N CYS A 511 -23.54 31.90 12.39
CA CYS A 511 -23.73 31.82 13.84
C CYS A 511 -25.16 32.18 14.26
N GLN A 512 -25.72 33.27 13.71
CA GLN A 512 -27.10 33.68 13.97
C GLN A 512 -28.11 32.64 13.48
N GLU A 513 -27.89 32.08 12.29
CA GLU A 513 -28.73 31.02 11.75
C GLU A 513 -28.68 29.76 12.64
N LEU A 514 -27.49 29.33 13.05
CA LEU A 514 -27.33 28.16 13.94
C LEU A 514 -28.02 28.37 15.29
N VAL A 515 -27.83 29.51 15.94
CA VAL A 515 -28.48 29.84 17.23
C VAL A 515 -30.01 29.89 17.09
N LYS A 516 -30.53 30.37 15.95
CA LYS A 516 -31.98 30.36 15.67
C LYS A 516 -32.53 28.95 15.46
N LEU A 517 -31.77 28.06 14.81
CA LEU A 517 -32.23 26.70 14.44
C LEU A 517 -31.98 25.63 15.53
N ASP A 518 -31.01 25.83 16.41
CA ASP A 518 -30.66 24.93 17.51
C ASP A 518 -30.89 25.64 18.86
N MET A 519 -32.15 25.64 19.30
CA MET A 519 -32.55 26.30 20.55
C MET A 519 -31.71 25.82 21.74
N ARG A 520 -31.12 26.77 22.48
CA ARG A 520 -30.17 26.50 23.59
C ARG A 520 -29.00 25.58 23.19
N LEU A 521 -28.67 25.55 21.89
CA LEU A 521 -27.61 24.76 21.27
C LEU A 521 -27.61 23.29 21.71
N VAL A 522 -28.80 22.68 21.81
CA VAL A 522 -28.97 21.30 22.32
C VAL A 522 -28.19 20.30 21.48
N THR A 523 -28.19 20.45 20.15
CA THR A 523 -27.48 19.54 19.25
C THR A 523 -25.97 19.66 19.47
N ILE A 524 -25.45 20.88 19.49
CA ILE A 524 -24.01 21.12 19.72
C ILE A 524 -23.58 20.63 21.11
N ARG A 525 -24.41 20.84 22.14
CA ARG A 525 -24.15 20.31 23.50
C ARG A 525 -24.13 18.79 23.53
N LYS A 526 -25.06 18.11 22.86
CA LYS A 526 -25.06 16.65 22.75
C LYS A 526 -23.74 16.14 22.14
N LEU A 527 -23.21 16.83 21.12
CA LEU A 527 -21.93 16.50 20.49
C LEU A 527 -20.72 16.73 21.42
N LEU A 528 -20.78 17.71 22.33
CA LEU A 528 -19.77 17.87 23.38
C LEU A 528 -19.77 16.67 24.35
N GLY A 529 -20.86 15.92 24.47
CA GLY A 529 -20.92 14.68 25.25
C GLY A 529 -20.35 13.45 24.53
N SER A 530 -19.88 13.57 23.28
CA SER A 530 -19.37 12.46 22.49
C SER A 530 -18.07 11.88 23.05
N SER A 531 -17.84 10.58 22.80
CA SER A 531 -16.54 9.93 23.02
C SER A 531 -15.52 10.27 21.92
N ASP A 532 -15.97 10.84 20.81
CA ASP A 532 -15.13 11.17 19.66
C ASP A 532 -14.49 12.56 19.82
N GLU A 533 -13.19 12.57 20.12
CA GLU A 533 -12.40 13.79 20.33
C GLU A 533 -12.45 14.78 19.15
N LEU A 534 -12.53 14.30 17.89
CA LEU A 534 -12.65 15.18 16.71
C LEU A 534 -14.01 15.88 16.67
N VAL A 535 -15.07 15.16 17.02
CA VAL A 535 -16.42 15.72 17.07
C VAL A 535 -16.50 16.76 18.19
N VAL A 536 -15.98 16.42 19.38
CA VAL A 536 -15.96 17.30 20.54
C VAL A 536 -15.19 18.59 20.25
N GLY A 537 -13.98 18.50 19.69
CA GLY A 537 -13.16 19.68 19.39
C GLY A 537 -13.85 20.64 18.41
N ASN A 538 -14.45 20.12 17.33
CA ASN A 538 -15.18 20.94 16.37
C ASN A 538 -16.50 21.49 16.94
N ALA A 539 -17.20 20.73 17.79
CA ALA A 539 -18.39 21.20 18.49
C ALA A 539 -18.06 22.36 19.44
N ALA A 540 -16.93 22.26 20.16
CA ALA A 540 -16.45 23.33 21.03
C ALA A 540 -16.10 24.60 20.23
N LEU A 541 -15.47 24.48 19.05
CA LEU A 541 -15.22 25.61 18.15
C LEU A 541 -16.51 26.26 17.66
N CYS A 542 -17.46 25.47 17.13
CA CYS A 542 -18.79 25.92 16.73
C CYS A 542 -19.48 26.72 17.83
N LEU A 543 -19.56 26.14 19.04
CA LEU A 543 -20.13 26.78 20.21
C LEU A 543 -19.40 28.10 20.50
N GLY A 544 -18.08 28.09 20.52
CA GLY A 544 -17.24 29.25 20.77
C GLY A 544 -17.48 30.42 19.81
N HIS A 545 -17.77 30.14 18.53
CA HIS A 545 -18.14 31.16 17.55
C HIS A 545 -19.54 31.72 17.81
N CYS A 546 -20.51 30.86 18.12
CA CYS A 546 -21.89 31.26 18.38
C CYS A 546 -22.06 32.15 19.62
N LEU A 547 -21.13 32.12 20.58
CA LEU A 547 -21.19 32.95 21.79
C LEU A 547 -21.04 34.45 21.51
N ALA A 548 -20.58 34.85 20.33
CA ALA A 548 -20.58 36.24 19.90
C ALA A 548 -21.99 36.75 19.50
N VAL A 549 -22.98 35.85 19.32
CA VAL A 549 -24.36 36.21 19.00
C VAL A 549 -25.07 36.68 20.27
N GLN A 550 -25.71 37.85 20.19
CA GLN A 550 -26.45 38.43 21.32
C GLN A 550 -27.50 37.44 21.86
N GLY A 551 -27.51 37.24 23.18
CA GLY A 551 -28.43 36.33 23.86
C GLY A 551 -28.07 34.84 23.79
N ALA A 552 -27.12 34.42 22.95
CA ALA A 552 -26.73 33.02 22.85
C ALA A 552 -26.15 32.48 24.17
N ALA A 553 -25.19 33.20 24.77
CA ALA A 553 -24.58 32.81 26.04
C ALA A 553 -25.59 32.78 27.20
N ALA A 554 -26.53 33.74 27.24
CA ALA A 554 -27.60 33.79 28.22
C ALA A 554 -28.58 32.61 28.07
N SER A 555 -28.89 32.18 26.85
CA SER A 555 -29.78 31.03 26.58
C SER A 555 -29.25 29.69 27.14
N LEU A 556 -27.94 29.61 27.38
CA LEU A 556 -27.26 28.45 27.93
C LEU A 556 -27.27 28.39 29.46
N LEU A 557 -27.81 29.39 30.15
CA LEU A 557 -27.94 29.34 31.61
C LEU A 557 -28.81 28.14 32.02
N GLY A 558 -28.41 27.51 33.13
CA GLY A 558 -29.05 26.29 33.64
C GLY A 558 -28.89 25.05 32.75
N THR A 559 -27.93 25.05 31.82
CA THR A 559 -27.57 23.86 31.02
C THR A 559 -26.34 23.15 31.57
N ASP A 560 -26.07 21.94 31.06
CA ASP A 560 -24.85 21.16 31.31
C ASP A 560 -23.61 21.67 30.55
N CYS A 561 -23.71 22.76 29.79
CA CYS A 561 -22.66 23.23 28.90
C CYS A 561 -21.31 23.48 29.62
N VAL A 562 -21.35 24.13 30.79
CA VAL A 562 -20.15 24.36 31.62
C VAL A 562 -19.52 23.04 32.07
N MET A 563 -20.35 22.07 32.48
CA MET A 563 -19.87 20.76 32.94
C MET A 563 -19.24 19.95 31.80
N LEU A 564 -19.88 19.92 30.62
CA LEU A 564 -19.38 19.22 29.44
C LEU A 564 -18.04 19.79 28.98
N LEU A 565 -17.92 21.12 28.88
CA LEU A 565 -16.67 21.77 28.50
C LEU A 565 -15.57 21.51 29.55
N LEU A 566 -15.89 21.66 30.84
CA LEU A 566 -14.94 21.47 31.91
C LEU A 566 -14.42 20.02 31.99
N ARG A 567 -15.27 19.03 31.70
CA ARG A 567 -14.86 17.61 31.62
C ARG A 567 -13.74 17.40 30.59
N HIS A 568 -13.82 18.07 29.44
CA HIS A 568 -12.79 17.96 28.40
C HIS A 568 -11.54 18.76 28.70
N VAL A 569 -11.68 19.89 29.40
CA VAL A 569 -10.53 20.63 29.92
C VAL A 569 -9.77 19.79 30.96
N ALA A 570 -10.48 19.14 31.88
CA ALA A 570 -9.91 18.34 32.96
C ALA A 570 -9.48 16.92 32.56
N GLY A 571 -10.00 16.41 31.45
CA GLY A 571 -9.82 15.02 31.02
C GLY A 571 -8.41 14.75 30.53
N LYS A 572 -7.93 13.51 30.70
CA LYS A 572 -6.73 13.00 30.01
C LYS A 572 -7.08 12.70 28.54
N THR A 573 -7.38 13.73 27.74
CA THR A 573 -7.56 13.56 26.30
C THR A 573 -6.20 13.26 25.67
N ASN A 574 -6.18 12.45 24.61
CA ASN A 574 -4.94 12.20 23.88
C ASN A 574 -4.56 13.38 22.96
N ARG A 575 -5.50 14.31 22.73
CA ARG A 575 -5.31 15.50 21.88
C ARG A 575 -5.37 16.80 22.67
N ALA A 576 -4.26 17.53 22.67
CA ALA A 576 -4.15 18.87 23.26
C ALA A 576 -5.11 19.89 22.63
N ASP A 577 -5.37 19.78 21.32
CA ASP A 577 -6.25 20.70 20.59
C ASP A 577 -7.69 20.72 21.14
N VAL A 578 -8.19 19.58 21.62
CA VAL A 578 -9.56 19.47 22.15
C VAL A 578 -9.67 20.16 23.51
N GLN A 579 -8.69 19.94 24.38
CA GLN A 579 -8.57 20.65 25.66
C GLN A 579 -8.49 22.16 25.44
N GLN A 580 -7.65 22.60 24.51
CA GLN A 580 -7.50 24.00 24.17
C GLN A 580 -8.81 24.61 23.64
N ASN A 581 -9.47 23.95 22.68
CA ASN A 581 -10.75 24.43 22.14
C ASN A 581 -11.84 24.51 23.22
N ALA A 582 -11.92 23.50 24.10
CA ALA A 582 -12.87 23.51 25.21
C ALA A 582 -12.58 24.63 26.22
N ALA A 583 -11.32 24.85 26.57
CA ALA A 583 -10.89 25.90 27.50
C ALA A 583 -11.18 27.30 26.95
N ILE A 584 -10.83 27.55 25.68
CA ILE A 584 -11.11 28.82 24.99
C ILE A 584 -12.62 29.08 24.95
N THR A 585 -13.42 28.07 24.59
CA THR A 585 -14.88 28.21 24.53
C THR A 585 -15.51 28.45 25.89
N LEU A 586 -15.02 27.78 26.94
CA LEU A 586 -15.46 27.99 28.32
C LEU A 586 -15.14 29.40 28.82
N GLY A 587 -13.94 29.91 28.49
CA GLY A 587 -13.56 31.29 28.77
C GLY A 587 -14.44 32.30 28.03
N LYS A 588 -14.71 32.08 26.73
CA LYS A 588 -15.63 32.90 25.94
C LYS A 588 -17.04 32.90 26.52
N LEU A 589 -17.54 31.76 27.01
CA LEU A 589 -18.87 31.61 27.60
C LEU A 589 -19.00 32.46 28.86
N CYS A 590 -18.03 32.38 29.76
CA CYS A 590 -18.02 33.14 31.00
C CYS A 590 -17.83 34.65 30.76
N ARG A 591 -17.06 35.02 29.73
CA ARG A 591 -16.90 36.43 29.34
C ARG A 591 -18.18 37.01 28.74
N ALA A 592 -18.88 36.24 27.91
CA ALA A 592 -20.11 36.67 27.25
C ALA A 592 -21.30 36.73 28.23
N GLU A 593 -21.34 35.84 29.22
CA GLU A 593 -22.36 35.81 30.27
C GLU A 593 -21.72 35.42 31.62
N PRO A 594 -21.38 36.40 32.47
CA PRO A 594 -20.67 36.17 33.74
C PRO A 594 -21.37 35.25 34.72
N ARG A 595 -22.70 35.05 34.62
CA ARG A 595 -23.43 34.13 35.52
C ARG A 595 -22.96 32.68 35.41
N HIS A 596 -22.36 32.27 34.28
CA HIS A 596 -21.73 30.94 34.15
C HIS A 596 -20.52 30.75 35.07
N MET A 597 -19.87 31.83 35.53
CA MET A 597 -18.76 31.76 36.49
C MET A 597 -19.18 31.16 37.83
N VAL A 598 -20.44 31.33 38.24
CA VAL A 598 -20.95 30.73 39.48
C VAL A 598 -20.88 29.21 39.37
N LYS A 599 -21.39 28.64 38.27
CA LYS A 599 -21.35 27.20 38.05
C LYS A 599 -19.92 26.68 37.87
N LEU A 600 -19.05 27.46 37.23
CA LEU A 600 -17.65 27.11 37.08
C LEU A 600 -16.92 27.05 38.43
N ARG A 601 -17.20 27.97 39.35
CA ARG A 601 -16.67 27.97 40.72
C ARG A 601 -17.18 26.78 41.53
N GLU A 602 -18.47 26.48 41.46
CA GLU A 602 -19.07 25.30 42.12
C GLU A 602 -18.39 23.99 41.73
N LEU A 603 -17.86 23.90 40.51
CA LEU A 603 -17.18 22.71 39.98
C LEU A 603 -15.66 22.73 40.18
N ASN A 604 -15.12 23.64 41.00
CA ASN A 604 -13.68 23.91 41.16
C ASN A 604 -12.96 24.16 39.82
N GLY A 605 -13.68 24.64 38.80
CA GLY A 605 -13.18 24.70 37.43
C GLY A 605 -12.15 25.81 37.16
N LEU A 606 -12.02 26.78 38.07
CA LEU A 606 -11.03 27.86 37.94
C LEU A 606 -9.59 27.35 38.08
N GLU A 607 -9.35 26.45 39.02
CA GLU A 607 -8.03 25.83 39.22
C GLU A 607 -7.67 24.93 38.03
N ILE A 608 -8.64 24.17 37.53
CA ILE A 608 -8.50 23.31 36.35
C ILE A 608 -8.14 24.15 35.12
N LEU A 609 -8.90 25.22 34.82
CA LEU A 609 -8.59 26.13 33.71
C LEU A 609 -7.21 26.78 33.83
N HIS A 610 -6.83 27.21 35.04
CA HIS A 610 -5.52 27.81 35.28
C HIS A 610 -4.37 26.81 35.07
N SER A 611 -4.57 25.55 35.45
CA SER A 611 -3.59 24.48 35.25
C SER A 611 -3.41 24.10 33.77
N CYS A 612 -4.51 24.03 33.01
CA CYS A 612 -4.47 23.72 31.58
C CYS A 612 -3.90 24.87 30.75
N MET A 613 -4.25 26.13 31.05
CA MET A 613 -3.75 27.29 30.32
C MET A 613 -2.22 27.47 30.44
N LYS A 614 -1.60 27.01 31.54
CA LYS A 614 -0.13 26.99 31.72
C LYS A 614 0.59 25.93 30.86
N LEU A 615 -0.12 24.92 30.38
CA LEU A 615 0.43 23.84 29.54
C LEU A 615 0.29 24.15 28.04
N ILE A 616 -0.41 25.22 27.67
CA ILE A 616 -0.79 25.58 26.29
C ILE A 616 -0.07 26.86 25.80
N THR A 617 0.56 27.62 26.71
CA THR A 617 1.53 28.69 26.39
C THR A 617 2.93 28.11 26.28
#